data_AF-A0A2G5MX90-F1
#
_entry.id   AF-A0A2G5MX90-F1
#
_cell.length_a   1.000
_cell.length_b   1.000
_cell.length_c   1.000
_cell.angle_alpha   90.00
_cell.angle_beta   90.00
_cell.angle_gamma   90.00
#
_symmetry.space_group_name_H-M   'P 1'
#
loop_
_entity.id
_entity.type
_entity.pdbx_description
1 polymer ?
#
loop_
_entity_poly.entity_id
_entity_poly.type
_entity_poly.pdbx_seq_one_letter_code
_entity_poly.pdbx_strand_id
1 'polypeptide(L)' 'MQAHPEMMANRRSIVEHPFGNLKQWLLGNGRFLLRQLEGTKAEMALAVNAYNLKRAINVLGARQLMALMG' A
#
# COMPACT_ATOMS: atom_id res chain seq x y z
N MET A 1 20.86 6.92 10.41
CA MET A 1 21.34 6.30 9.15
C MET A 1 22.74 5.71 9.29
N GLN A 2 23.63 6.26 10.14
CA GLN A 2 24.99 5.74 10.32
C GLN A 2 25.13 4.49 11.22
N ALA A 3 24.17 4.20 12.09
CA ALA A 3 24.27 3.05 13.01
C ALA A 3 23.92 1.69 12.39
N HIS A 4 23.07 1.67 11.36
CA HIS A 4 22.57 0.45 10.69
C HIS A 4 22.33 0.72 9.20
N PRO A 5 23.40 0.77 8.38
CA PRO A 5 23.28 1.08 6.95
C PRO A 5 22.39 0.07 6.19
N GLU A 6 22.40 -1.20 6.59
CA GLU A 6 21.59 -2.29 6.03
C GLU A 6 20.07 -2.08 6.20
N MET A 7 19.64 -1.37 7.25
CA MET A 7 18.21 -1.12 7.47
C MET A 7 17.56 -0.33 6.34
N MET A 8 18.28 0.62 5.73
CA MET A 8 17.72 1.40 4.62
C MET A 8 17.59 0.56 3.35
N ALA A 9 18.54 -0.34 3.11
CA ALA A 9 18.48 -1.28 1.98
C ALA A 9 17.29 -2.26 2.15
N ASN A 10 17.13 -2.83 3.34
CA ASN A 10 16.02 -3.74 3.64
C ASN A 10 14.68 -3.04 3.55
N ARG A 11 14.55 -1.83 4.10
CA ARG A 11 13.31 -1.05 3.99
C ARG A 11 12.96 -0.79 2.53
N ARG A 12 13.92 -0.37 1.71
CA ARG A 12 13.70 -0.14 0.28
C ARG A 12 13.18 -1.42 -0.40
N SER A 13 13.86 -2.55 -0.21
CA SER A 13 13.47 -3.82 -0.81
C SER A 13 12.04 -4.25 -0.41
N ILE A 14 11.68 -4.09 0.86
CA ILE A 14 10.36 -4.47 1.37
C ILE A 14 9.24 -3.57 0.81
N VAL A 15 9.48 -2.26 0.71
CA VAL A 15 8.43 -1.31 0.28
C VAL A 15 8.28 -1.23 -1.23
N GLU A 16 9.33 -1.53 -2.00
CA GLU A 16 9.31 -1.45 -3.46
C GLU A 16 8.18 -2.30 -4.07
N HIS A 17 7.96 -3.51 -3.54
CA HIS A 17 6.93 -4.40 -4.07
C HIS A 17 5.49 -3.90 -3.85
N PRO A 18 5.08 -3.48 -2.63
CA PRO A 18 3.79 -2.81 -2.40
C PRO A 18 3.59 -1.55 -3.26
N PHE A 19 4.61 -0.68 -3.36
CA PHE A 19 4.50 0.54 -4.17
C PHE A 19 4.41 0.24 -5.67
N GLY A 20 5.13 -0.79 -6.15
CA GLY A 20 5.01 -1.28 -7.52
C GLY A 20 3.59 -1.78 -7.82
N ASN A 21 3.01 -2.56 -6.90
CA ASN A 21 1.62 -3.03 -7.04
C ASN A 21 0.61 -1.87 -7.07
N LEU A 22 0.74 -0.91 -6.14
CA LEU A 22 -0.12 0.27 -6.09
C LEU A 22 -0.08 1.04 -7.41
N LYS A 23 1.13 1.31 -7.92
CA LYS A 23 1.30 2.07 -9.16
C LYS A 23 0.74 1.33 -10.38
N GLN A 24 1.05 0.04 -10.51
CA GLN A 24 0.65 -0.77 -11.67
C GLN A 24 -0.85 -1.06 -11.70
N TRP A 25 -1.43 -1.43 -10.55
CA TRP A 25 -2.77 -1.99 -10.50
C TRP A 25 -3.84 -1.01 -10.02
N LEU A 26 -3.50 -0.09 -9.11
CA LEU A 26 -4.49 0.84 -8.54
C LEU A 26 -4.41 2.23 -9.17
N LEU A 27 -3.20 2.74 -9.43
CA LEU A 27 -2.99 4.05 -10.07
C LEU A 27 -2.82 3.93 -11.60
N GLY A 28 -2.85 2.71 -12.14
CA GLY A 28 -2.73 2.42 -13.57
C GLY A 28 -1.44 2.96 -14.20
N ASN A 29 -1.52 4.14 -14.80
CA ASN A 29 -0.37 4.83 -15.40
C ASN A 29 0.51 5.57 -14.39
N GLY A 30 0.26 5.39 -13.09
CA GLY A 30 0.99 6.03 -12.00
C GLY A 30 0.67 7.51 -11.78
N ARG A 31 -0.46 8.00 -12.31
CA ARG A 31 -0.94 9.37 -12.12
C ARG A 31 -2.13 9.40 -11.18
N PHE A 32 -2.25 10.48 -10.43
CA PHE A 32 -3.44 10.77 -9.66
C PHE A 32 -4.55 11.32 -10.56
N LEU A 33 -5.78 10.92 -10.27
CA LEU A 33 -6.98 11.41 -10.94
C LEU A 33 -7.42 12.75 -10.36
N LEU A 34 -7.28 12.90 -9.04
CA LEU A 34 -7.66 14.13 -8.33
C LEU A 34 -6.55 15.17 -8.39
N ARG A 35 -6.97 16.44 -8.42
CA ARG A 35 -6.08 17.60 -8.36
C ARG A 35 -5.99 18.10 -6.93
N GLN A 36 -4.94 18.88 -6.65
CA GLN A 36 -4.64 19.46 -5.34
C GLN A 36 -4.27 18.42 -4.28
N LEU A 37 -3.53 18.86 -3.26
CA LEU A 37 -2.98 17.96 -2.22
C LEU A 37 -4.07 17.21 -1.47
N GLU A 38 -5.22 17.83 -1.21
CA GLU A 38 -6.32 17.20 -0.48
C GLU A 38 -6.90 16.00 -1.24
N GLY A 39 -7.23 16.20 -2.52
CA GLY A 39 -7.74 15.13 -3.37
C GLY A 39 -6.71 14.01 -3.56
N THR A 40 -5.45 14.37 -3.84
CA THR A 40 -4.36 13.39 -3.97
C THR A 40 -4.14 12.57 -2.69
N LYS A 41 -4.26 13.19 -1.50
CA LYS A 41 -4.17 12.48 -0.22
C LYS A 41 -5.29 11.46 -0.06
N ALA A 42 -6.52 11.84 -0.38
CA ALA A 42 -7.66 10.92 -0.31
C ALA A 42 -7.48 9.74 -1.27
N GLU A 43 -7.05 10.01 -2.51
CA GLU A 43 -6.79 8.98 -3.51
C GLU A 43 -5.71 7.99 -3.08
N MET A 44 -4.59 8.51 -2.53
CA MET A 44 -3.53 7.66 -1.98
C MET A 44 -4.00 6.83 -0.79
N ALA A 45 -4.79 7.41 0.12
CA ALA A 45 -5.32 6.71 1.28
C ALA A 45 -6.24 5.54 0.85
N LEU A 46 -7.10 5.77 -0.13
CA LEU A 46 -7.97 4.74 -0.70
C LEU A 46 -7.15 3.63 -1.38
N ALA A 47 -6.14 3.99 -2.18
CA ALA A 47 -5.30 3.01 -2.85
C ALA A 47 -4.55 2.11 -1.84
N VAL A 48 -3.95 2.71 -0.81
CA VAL A 48 -3.25 1.97 0.25
C VAL A 48 -4.21 1.07 1.04
N ASN A 49 -5.41 1.57 1.37
CA ASN A 49 -6.41 0.77 2.08
C ASN A 49 -6.86 -0.44 1.24
N ALA A 50 -7.18 -0.24 -0.04
CA ALA A 50 -7.54 -1.32 -0.96
C ALA A 50 -6.42 -2.37 -1.09
N TYR A 51 -5.16 -1.93 -1.20
CA TYR A 51 -4.01 -2.85 -1.21
C TYR A 51 -3.91 -3.65 0.10
N ASN A 52 -4.05 -2.98 1.25
CA ASN A 52 -3.96 -3.63 2.56
C ASN A 52 -5.10 -4.64 2.77
N LEU A 53 -6.33 -4.30 2.38
CA LEU A 53 -7.48 -5.22 2.45
C LEU A 53 -7.27 -6.44 1.55
N LYS A 54 -6.84 -6.23 0.31
CA LYS A 54 -6.52 -7.34 -0.61
C LYS A 54 -5.43 -8.25 -0.01
N ARG A 55 -4.39 -7.67 0.57
CA ARG A 55 -3.31 -8.43 1.23
C ARG A 55 -3.82 -9.17 2.47
N ALA A 56 -4.62 -8.53 3.31
CA ALA A 56 -5.20 -9.15 4.51
C ALA A 56 -6.10 -10.34 4.14
N ILE A 57 -6.93 -10.19 3.11
CA ILE A 57 -7.75 -11.28 2.57
C ILE A 57 -6.87 -12.42 2.06
N ASN A 58 -5.77 -12.13 1.37
CA ASN A 58 -4.86 -13.17 0.89
C ASN A 58 -4.12 -13.93 2.01
N VAL A 59 -3.82 -13.26 3.12
CA VAL A 59 -3.08 -13.86 4.25
C VAL A 59 -3.99 -14.60 5.21
N LEU A 60 -5.13 -13.99 5.57
CA LEU A 60 -6.04 -14.49 6.61
C LEU A 60 -7.26 -15.21 6.02
N GLY A 61 -7.61 -14.93 4.76
CA GLY A 61 -8.89 -15.31 4.19
C GLY A 61 -10.02 -14.35 4.62
N ALA A 62 -11.03 -14.22 3.77
CA ALA A 62 -12.14 -13.27 4.00
C ALA A 62 -12.92 -13.56 5.28
N ARG A 63 -13.19 -14.84 5.59
CA ARG A 63 -13.98 -15.23 6.77
C ARG A 63 -13.27 -14.89 8.08
N GLN A 64 -11.97 -15.18 8.18
CA GLN A 64 -11.19 -14.87 9.39
C GLN A 64 -11.01 -13.36 9.55
N LEU A 65 -10.78 -12.63 8.45
CA LEU A 65 -10.70 -11.17 8.48
C LEU A 65 -11.99 -10.55 9.03
N MET A 66 -13.16 -10.95 8.52
CA MET A 66 -14.43 -10.42 9.00
C MET A 66 -14.68 -10.73 10.48
N ALA A 67 -14.28 -11.92 10.95
CA ALA A 67 -14.43 -12.30 12.36
C ALA A 67 -13.56 -11.43 13.30
N LEU A 68 -12.43 -10.91 12.82
CA LEU A 68 -11.53 -10.02 13.59
C LEU A 68 -11.95 -8.54 13.56
N MET A 69 -12.88 -8.17 12.67
CA MET A 69 -13.41 -6.81 12.55
C MET A 69 -14.68 -6.57 13.38
N GLY A 70 -15.23 -7.63 13.98
CA GLY A 70 -16.42 -7.61 14.84
C GLY A 70 -16.10 -7.38 16.30
#